data_AF-A0A5S4T680-F1
#
_entry.id   AF-A0A5S4T680-F1
#
_cell.length_a   1.000
_cell.length_b   1.000
_cell.length_c   1.000
_cell.angle_alpha   90.00
_cell.angle_beta   90.00
_cell.angle_gamma   90.00
#
_symmetry.space_group_name_H-M   'P 1'
#
loop_
_entity.id
_entity.type
_entity.pdbx_description
1 polymer ?
#
loop_
_entity_poly.entity_id
_entity_poly.type
_entity_poly.pdbx_seq_one_letter_code
_entity_poly.pdbx_strand_id
1 'polypeptide(L)'
;EVKLAGIEIADRARAAAALSALLLGRDVTLRGQDDTPDRYGRQPAYAFLAASDLPVQGELLRHGLALASSDIADKDCATALMAAEAEARAARSGTWGEASVIKNAESPGDILAGIGRFTVVEGRVLSVRQAGATT
;
A
#
# COMPACT_ATOMS: atom_id res chain seq x y z
N GLU A 1 -16.55 -7.57 -5.23
CA GLU A 1 -15.67 -6.37 -5.35
C GLU A 1 -14.23 -6.82 -5.13
N VAL A 2 -13.26 -6.25 -5.84
CA VAL A 2 -11.82 -6.58 -5.68
C VAL A 2 -11.14 -5.46 -4.90
N LYS A 3 -10.35 -5.82 -3.88
CA LYS A 3 -9.46 -4.91 -3.16
C LYS A 3 -8.03 -5.15 -3.65
N LEU A 4 -7.31 -4.08 -4.02
CA LEU A 4 -5.89 -4.19 -4.35
C LEU A 4 -5.11 -4.54 -3.07
N ALA A 5 -4.48 -5.72 -3.08
CA ALA A 5 -3.69 -6.20 -1.96
C ALA A 5 -2.35 -5.46 -1.84
N GLY A 6 -1.79 -5.43 -0.62
CA GLY A 6 -0.45 -4.91 -0.34
C GLY A 6 -0.28 -3.40 -0.38
N ILE A 7 -1.34 -2.63 -0.59
CA ILE A 7 -1.29 -1.16 -0.61
C ILE A 7 -2.47 -0.53 0.13
N GLU A 8 -2.24 0.66 0.66
CA GLU A 8 -3.25 1.56 1.22
C GLU A 8 -3.31 2.84 0.38
N ILE A 9 -4.48 3.19 -0.10
CA ILE A 9 -4.65 4.31 -1.03
C ILE A 9 -4.58 5.63 -0.26
N ALA A 10 -3.63 6.49 -0.65
CA ALA A 10 -3.42 7.79 -0.01
C ALA A 10 -4.27 8.89 -0.67
N ASP A 11 -4.35 8.91 -2.00
CA ASP A 11 -5.21 9.81 -2.77
C ASP A 11 -6.14 8.99 -3.68
N ARG A 12 -7.40 8.83 -3.25
CA ARG A 12 -8.37 7.99 -3.97
C ARG A 12 -8.70 8.51 -5.36
N ALA A 13 -8.74 9.82 -5.55
CA ALA A 13 -9.12 10.41 -6.84
C ALA A 13 -7.99 10.23 -7.85
N ARG A 14 -6.75 10.55 -7.47
CA ARG A 14 -5.58 10.38 -8.34
C ARG A 14 -5.26 8.90 -8.58
N ALA A 15 -5.39 8.05 -7.56
CA ALA A 15 -5.20 6.61 -7.71
C ALA A 15 -6.22 6.00 -8.69
N ALA A 16 -7.49 6.40 -8.61
CA ALA A 16 -8.51 5.94 -9.55
C ALA A 16 -8.19 6.37 -10.99
N ALA A 17 -7.80 7.63 -11.21
CA ALA A 17 -7.43 8.13 -12.52
C ALA A 17 -6.21 7.40 -13.11
N ALA A 18 -5.17 7.18 -12.29
CA ALA A 18 -3.98 6.43 -12.69
C ALA A 18 -4.32 4.98 -13.02
N LEU A 19 -5.14 4.32 -12.19
CA LEU A 19 -5.56 2.95 -12.43
C LEU A 19 -6.38 2.83 -13.73
N SER A 20 -7.30 3.76 -13.98
CA SER A 20 -8.04 3.83 -15.23
C SER A 20 -7.11 3.99 -16.43
N ALA A 21 -6.11 4.88 -16.36
CA ALA A 21 -5.14 5.07 -17.44
C ALA A 21 -4.28 3.81 -17.69
N LEU A 22 -3.97 3.06 -16.64
CA LEU A 22 -3.17 1.83 -16.73
C LEU A 22 -3.98 0.63 -17.25
N LEU A 23 -5.22 0.47 -16.80
CA LEU A 23 -5.98 -0.77 -16.99
C LEU A 23 -7.09 -0.71 -18.05
N LEU A 24 -7.62 0.47 -18.39
CA LEU A 24 -8.73 0.55 -19.34
C LEU A 24 -8.34 -0.02 -20.71
N GLY A 25 -9.16 -0.94 -21.21
CA GLY A 25 -8.95 -1.58 -22.51
C GLY A 25 -7.81 -2.59 -22.55
N ARG A 26 -7.27 -3.02 -21.40
CA ARG A 26 -6.22 -4.05 -21.30
C ARG A 26 -6.71 -5.27 -20.53
N ASP A 27 -6.16 -6.43 -20.86
CA ASP A 27 -6.40 -7.66 -20.11
C ASP A 27 -5.60 -7.64 -18.81
N VAL A 28 -6.29 -7.96 -17.71
CA VAL A 28 -5.75 -7.96 -16.35
C VAL A 28 -5.96 -9.33 -15.73
N THR A 29 -4.89 -9.89 -15.17
CA THR A 29 -4.93 -11.10 -14.35
C THR A 29 -4.88 -10.71 -12.88
N LEU A 30 -5.80 -11.26 -12.08
CA LEU A 30 -5.81 -11.09 -10.63
C LEU A 30 -5.20 -12.32 -9.97
N ARG A 31 -4.26 -12.12 -9.05
CA ARG A 31 -3.67 -13.20 -8.23
C ARG A 31 -3.82 -12.87 -6.75
N GLY A 32 -4.49 -13.74 -6.00
CA GLY A 32 -4.59 -13.70 -4.54
C GLY A 32 -3.76 -14.82 -3.91
N GLN A 33 -3.57 -14.76 -2.59
CA GLN A 33 -3.02 -15.89 -1.84
C GLN A 33 -4.05 -17.03 -1.70
N ASP A 34 -5.30 -16.66 -1.48
CA ASP A 34 -6.45 -17.55 -1.45
C ASP A 34 -7.69 -16.85 -2.04
N ASP A 35 -8.77 -17.61 -2.15
CA ASP A 35 -10.09 -17.13 -2.57
C ASP A 35 -10.95 -16.70 -1.37
N THR A 36 -10.33 -16.43 -0.20
CA THR A 36 -11.06 -16.02 1.01
C THR A 36 -11.33 -14.50 0.95
N PRO A 37 -12.59 -14.05 0.95
CA PRO A 37 -12.88 -12.62 1.02
C PRO A 37 -12.49 -12.04 2.37
N ASP A 38 -12.19 -10.74 2.41
CA ASP A 38 -11.93 -10.02 3.66
C ASP A 38 -13.20 -9.91 4.54
N ARG A 39 -13.05 -9.38 5.77
CA ARG A 39 -14.18 -9.14 6.70
C ARG A 39 -15.35 -8.35 6.10
N TYR A 40 -15.11 -7.61 5.01
CA TYR A 40 -16.09 -6.78 4.32
C TYR A 40 -16.59 -7.42 3.01
N GLY A 41 -16.23 -8.68 2.72
CA GLY A 41 -16.66 -9.41 1.54
C GLY A 41 -15.92 -9.02 0.25
N ARG A 42 -14.78 -8.33 0.34
CA ARG A 42 -13.96 -7.94 -0.82
C ARG A 42 -12.88 -8.98 -1.06
N GLN A 43 -12.58 -9.28 -2.32
CA GLN A 43 -11.51 -10.22 -2.68
C GLN A 43 -10.16 -9.48 -2.73
N PRO A 44 -9.21 -9.73 -1.82
CA PRO A 44 -7.88 -9.15 -1.92
C PRO A 44 -7.10 -9.81 -3.07
N ALA A 45 -6.57 -9.00 -3.98
CA ALA A 45 -5.78 -9.51 -5.10
C ALA A 45 -4.71 -8.51 -5.58
N TYR A 46 -3.65 -9.06 -6.16
CA TYR A 46 -2.66 -8.36 -6.97
C TYR A 46 -3.11 -8.32 -8.43
N ALA A 47 -3.03 -7.14 -9.05
CA ALA A 47 -3.45 -6.96 -10.44
C ALA A 47 -2.22 -6.91 -11.35
N PHE A 48 -2.20 -7.76 -12.37
CA PHE A 48 -1.10 -7.87 -13.33
C PHE A 48 -1.62 -7.61 -14.73
N LEU A 49 -0.86 -6.86 -15.52
CA LEU A 49 -1.11 -6.75 -16.95
C LEU A 49 -0.54 -7.99 -17.65
N ALA A 50 -1.20 -8.49 -18.70
CA ALA A 50 -0.80 -9.72 -19.39
C ALA A 50 0.68 -9.77 -19.87
N ALA A 51 1.30 -8.61 -20.09
CA ALA A 51 2.69 -8.47 -20.52
C ALA A 51 3.69 -8.16 -19.38
N SER A 52 3.25 -8.17 -18.11
CA SER A 52 4.07 -7.73 -16.97
C SER A 52 3.90 -8.66 -15.76
N ASP A 53 5.02 -9.15 -15.23
CA ASP A 53 5.06 -9.84 -13.94
C ASP A 53 5.03 -8.90 -12.74
N LEU A 54 5.16 -7.59 -12.98
CA LEU A 54 5.05 -6.59 -11.91
C LEU A 54 3.57 -6.23 -11.68
N PRO A 55 3.14 -6.17 -10.41
CA PRO A 55 1.78 -5.76 -10.08
C PRO A 55 1.59 -4.26 -10.35
N VAL A 56 0.40 -3.90 -10.82
CA VAL A 56 0.00 -2.51 -11.11
C VAL A 56 0.03 -1.64 -9.86
N GLN A 57 -0.12 -2.24 -8.69
CA GLN A 57 0.14 -1.60 -7.40
C GLN A 57 1.52 -0.92 -7.32
N GLY A 58 2.55 -1.50 -7.93
CA GLY A 58 3.89 -0.92 -7.94
C GLY A 58 3.92 0.45 -8.60
N GLU A 59 3.18 0.64 -9.69
CA GLU A 59 3.10 1.96 -10.35
C GLU A 59 2.35 2.98 -9.49
N LEU A 60 1.29 2.57 -8.80
CA LEU A 60 0.62 3.46 -7.84
C LEU A 60 1.56 3.90 -6.71
N LEU A 61 2.43 3.00 -6.25
CA LEU A 61 3.45 3.33 -5.25
C LEU A 61 4.50 4.28 -5.81
N ARG A 62 5.05 4.01 -7.02
CA ARG A 62 6.05 4.89 -7.68
C ARG A 62 5.57 6.32 -7.87
N HIS A 63 4.30 6.48 -8.23
CA HIS A 63 3.67 7.79 -8.36
C HIS A 63 3.31 8.44 -7.01
N GLY A 64 3.51 7.74 -5.89
CA GLY A 64 3.18 8.22 -4.55
C GLY A 64 1.67 8.39 -4.34
N LEU A 65 0.86 7.55 -4.99
CA LEU A 65 -0.62 7.56 -4.88
C LEU A 65 -1.14 6.58 -3.84
N ALA A 66 -0.27 5.68 -3.38
CA ALA A 66 -0.54 4.68 -2.37
C ALA A 66 0.68 4.50 -1.46
N LEU A 67 0.47 3.82 -0.34
CA LEU A 67 1.48 3.42 0.64
C LEU A 67 1.52 1.90 0.70
N ALA A 68 2.70 1.31 0.90
CA ALA A 68 2.83 -0.14 1.04
C ALA A 68 2.24 -0.58 2.39
N SER A 69 1.38 -1.60 2.37
CA SER A 69 0.86 -2.21 3.59
C SER A 69 1.89 -3.18 4.18
N SER A 70 1.88 -3.35 5.50
CA SER A 70 2.71 -4.36 6.19
C SER A 70 2.20 -5.79 5.99
N ASP A 71 0.97 -5.96 5.53
CA ASP A 71 0.33 -7.26 5.33
C ASP A 71 0.48 -7.72 3.88
N ILE A 72 1.68 -8.20 3.54
CA ILE A 72 2.01 -8.76 2.24
C ILE A 72 2.59 -10.17 2.46
N ALA A 73 1.77 -11.19 2.22
CA ALA A 73 2.19 -12.59 2.37
C ALA A 73 3.22 -13.04 1.32
N ASP A 74 3.11 -12.52 0.08
CA ASP A 74 4.01 -12.85 -1.02
C ASP A 74 5.30 -12.04 -0.93
N LYS A 75 6.44 -12.71 -0.66
CA LYS A 75 7.72 -12.05 -0.43
C LYS A 75 8.28 -11.30 -1.65
N ASP A 76 8.03 -11.81 -2.84
CA ASP A 76 8.54 -11.20 -4.08
C ASP A 76 7.74 -9.94 -4.39
N CYS A 77 6.42 -10.00 -4.23
CA CYS A 77 5.55 -8.83 -4.30
C CYS A 77 5.91 -7.82 -3.20
N ALA A 78 6.17 -8.27 -1.96
CA ALA A 78 6.57 -7.38 -0.87
C ALA A 78 7.84 -6.60 -1.21
N THR A 79 8.84 -7.29 -1.72
CA THR A 79 10.12 -6.69 -2.12
C THR A 79 9.93 -5.69 -3.25
N ALA A 80 9.16 -6.04 -4.28
CA ALA A 80 8.89 -5.17 -5.41
C ALA A 80 8.10 -3.92 -5.00
N LEU A 81 7.08 -4.06 -4.16
CA LEU A 81 6.26 -2.95 -3.67
C LEU A 81 7.06 -2.01 -2.75
N MET A 82 7.87 -2.56 -1.83
CA MET A 82 8.73 -1.75 -0.97
C MET A 82 9.78 -0.97 -1.77
N ALA A 83 10.35 -1.57 -2.82
CA ALA A 83 11.27 -0.89 -3.72
C ALA A 83 10.59 0.27 -4.47
N ALA A 84 9.40 0.03 -5.02
CA ALA A 84 8.60 1.06 -5.69
C ALA A 84 8.25 2.23 -4.77
N GLU A 85 7.90 1.95 -3.52
CA GLU A 85 7.62 2.97 -2.52
C GLU A 85 8.89 3.75 -2.11
N ALA A 86 10.04 3.07 -2.02
CA ALA A 86 11.32 3.72 -1.74
C ALA A 86 11.74 4.70 -2.86
N GLU A 87 11.51 4.33 -4.13
CA GLU A 87 11.69 5.23 -5.27
C GLU A 87 10.82 6.48 -5.14
N ALA A 88 9.53 6.31 -4.80
CA ALA A 88 8.61 7.42 -4.62
C ALA A 88 8.98 8.35 -3.45
N ARG A 89 9.47 7.77 -2.34
CA ARG A 89 10.01 8.52 -1.20
C ARG A 89 11.23 9.36 -1.59
N ALA A 90 12.19 8.76 -2.28
CA ALA A 90 13.40 9.44 -2.73
C ALA A 90 13.09 10.58 -3.72
N ALA A 91 12.12 10.35 -4.60
CA ALA A 91 11.66 11.34 -5.57
C ALA A 91 10.70 12.40 -4.99
N ARG A 92 10.24 12.23 -3.74
CA ARG A 92 9.18 13.05 -3.11
C ARG A 92 7.92 13.12 -4.00
N SER A 93 7.57 12.01 -4.61
CA SER A 93 6.44 11.89 -5.55
C SER A 93 5.11 11.85 -4.82
N GLY A 94 4.11 12.55 -5.36
CA GLY A 94 2.73 12.49 -4.89
C GLY A 94 2.61 12.83 -3.41
N THR A 95 2.04 11.92 -2.63
CA THR A 95 1.84 12.09 -1.20
C THR A 95 3.19 12.27 -0.46
N TRP A 96 4.29 11.65 -0.91
CA TRP A 96 5.62 11.82 -0.28
C TRP A 96 6.23 13.22 -0.39
N GLY A 97 5.68 14.08 -1.26
CA GLY A 97 6.04 15.50 -1.32
C GLY A 97 5.44 16.31 -0.17
N GLU A 98 4.45 15.78 0.54
CA GLU A 98 3.79 16.44 1.66
C GLU A 98 4.50 16.10 2.98
N ALA A 99 4.93 17.14 3.71
CA ALA A 99 5.62 16.98 5.00
C ALA A 99 4.78 16.24 6.06
N SER A 100 3.47 16.11 5.85
CA SER A 100 2.52 15.51 6.78
C SER A 100 2.36 13.99 6.68
N VAL A 101 2.98 13.33 5.69
CA VAL A 101 2.84 11.87 5.49
C VAL A 101 3.48 11.07 6.60
N ILE A 102 4.68 11.47 7.00
CA ILE A 102 5.43 10.80 8.07
C ILE A 102 5.17 11.55 9.36
N LYS A 103 4.58 10.87 10.35
CA LYS A 103 4.38 11.42 11.69
C LYS A 103 5.60 11.12 12.56
N ASN A 104 5.98 12.08 13.39
CA ASN A 104 7.04 11.87 14.38
C ASN A 104 6.49 11.09 15.58
N ALA A 105 7.14 9.99 15.95
CA ALA A 105 6.82 9.18 17.13
C ALA A 105 6.82 9.98 18.45
N GLU A 106 7.57 11.08 18.52
CA GLU A 106 7.65 11.98 19.69
C GLU A 106 6.49 12.98 19.75
N SER A 107 5.58 12.97 18.77
CA SER A 107 4.39 13.83 18.73
C SER A 107 3.10 13.00 18.82
N PRO A 108 2.71 12.53 20.03
CA PRO A 108 1.51 11.70 20.21
C PRO A 108 0.22 12.32 19.67
N GLY A 109 0.08 13.65 19.78
CA GLY A 109 -1.12 14.35 19.29
C GLY A 109 -1.36 14.17 17.79
N ASP A 110 -0.29 14.21 16.98
CA ASP A 110 -0.38 14.05 15.53
C ASP A 110 -0.68 12.60 15.12
N ILE A 111 -0.22 11.63 15.92
CA ILE A 111 -0.51 10.22 15.73
C ILE A 111 -1.97 9.93 16.10
N LEU A 112 -2.44 10.47 17.23
CA LEU A 112 -3.82 10.32 17.70
C LEU A 112 -4.83 10.96 16.72
N ALA A 113 -4.45 12.05 16.07
CA ALA A 113 -5.27 12.63 14.99
C ALA A 113 -5.47 11.67 13.81
N GLY A 114 -4.59 10.68 13.62
CA GLY A 114 -4.65 9.66 12.58
C GLY A 114 -5.51 8.43 12.92
N ILE A 115 -6.19 8.37 14.07
CA ILE A 115 -7.01 7.21 14.45
C ILE A 115 -8.03 6.88 13.35
N GLY A 116 -8.13 5.57 13.04
CA GLY A 116 -9.01 5.04 12.00
C GLY A 116 -8.46 5.15 10.58
N ARG A 117 -7.23 5.66 10.41
CA ARG A 117 -6.56 5.77 9.11
C ARG A 117 -5.20 5.08 9.15
N PHE A 118 -4.77 4.58 8.00
CA PHE A 118 -3.40 4.13 7.82
C PHE A 118 -2.46 5.35 7.92
N THR A 119 -1.47 5.27 8.80
CA THR A 119 -0.54 6.38 9.08
C THR A 119 0.88 5.83 9.14
N VAL A 120 1.82 6.52 8.49
CA VAL A 120 3.25 6.20 8.56
C VAL A 120 3.87 6.98 9.72
N VAL A 121 4.52 6.30 10.64
CA VAL A 121 5.17 6.91 11.80
C VAL A 121 6.65 6.56 11.77
N GLU A 122 7.51 7.57 11.92
CA GLU A 122 8.95 7.42 12.02
C GLU A 122 9.41 7.69 13.45
N GLY A 123 10.29 6.84 13.95
CA GLY A 123 10.85 6.95 15.29
C GLY A 123 11.82 5.82 15.60
N ARG A 124 12.30 5.79 16.84
CA ARG A 124 13.23 4.75 17.33
C ARG A 124 12.49 3.67 18.10
N VAL A 125 12.67 2.41 17.69
CA VAL A 125 12.15 1.25 18.43
C VAL A 125 12.96 1.06 19.72
N LEU A 126 12.31 1.19 20.88
CA LEU A 126 12.96 1.03 22.19
C LEU A 126 12.88 -0.40 22.73
N SER A 127 11.78 -1.10 22.46
CA SER A 127 11.59 -2.50 22.87
C SER A 127 10.57 -3.17 21.98
N VAL A 128 10.75 -4.47 21.71
CA VAL A 128 9.78 -5.30 20.99
C VAL A 128 9.26 -6.35 21.97
N ARG A 129 7.94 -6.52 22.01
CA ARG A 129 7.28 -7.57 22.81
C ARG A 129 6.22 -8.24 21.96
N GLN A 130 6.06 -9.55 22.12
CA GLN A 130 4.95 -10.27 21.50
C GLN A 130 3.69 -10.04 22.35
N ALA A 131 2.62 -9.54 21.74
CA ALA A 131 1.33 -9.34 22.38
C ALA A 131 0.23 -9.98 21.52
N GLY A 132 -0.49 -10.94 22.09
CA GLY A 132 -1.54 -11.71 21.40
C GLY A 132 -0.98 -12.82 20.52
N ALA A 133 -1.24 -14.08 20.89
CA ALA A 133 -1.23 -15.19 19.94
C ALA A 133 -2.63 -15.24 19.32
N THR A 134 -2.74 -15.00 18.02
CA THR A 134 -3.96 -15.31 17.27
C THR A 134 -3.77 -16.74 16.78
N THR A 135 -4.29 -17.70 17.55
CA THR A 135 -4.36 -19.12 17.18
C THR A 135 -5.42 -19.35 16.12
#